data_AF-A0A8J3RF01-F1
#
_entry.id   AF-A0A8J3RF01-F1
#
_cell.length_a   1.000
_cell.length_b   1.000
_cell.length_c   1.000
_cell.angle_alpha   90.00
_cell.angle_beta   90.00
_cell.angle_gamma   90.00
#
_symmetry.space_group_name_H-M   'P 1'
#
loop_
_entity.id
_entity.type
_entity.pdbx_description
1 polymer ?
#
loop_
_entity_poly.entity_id
_entity_poly.type
_entity_poly.pdbx_seq_one_letter_code
_entity_poly.pdbx_strand_id
1 'polypeptide(L)'
;MSGYNLLKAVLMCPRCDRLGSVCAEFRFGLFEFREYEIGDHLEWGVTGDRSPRRRPEEGNLSGEGYVECPFCGRDYWVTIDVRADVITLVNPDPDRPGYIPSGN
;
A
#
# COMPACT_ATOMS: atom_id res chain seq x y z
N MET A 1 2.88 -15.21 -12.12
CA MET A 1 2.70 -13.74 -12.03
C MET A 1 1.95 -13.52 -10.75
N SER A 2 2.57 -12.89 -9.75
CA SER A 2 1.90 -12.59 -8.48
C SER A 2 1.11 -11.30 -8.64
N GLY A 3 -0.19 -11.33 -8.32
CA GLY A 3 -1.02 -10.13 -8.34
C GLY A 3 -0.62 -9.14 -7.24
N TYR A 4 -1.08 -7.90 -7.36
CA TYR A 4 -1.02 -6.87 -6.33
C TYR A 4 -2.40 -6.23 -6.19
N ASN A 5 -2.60 -5.51 -5.11
CA ASN A 5 -3.76 -4.65 -4.89
C ASN A 5 -3.32 -3.18 -4.95
N LEU A 6 -4.28 -2.29 -5.17
CA LEU A 6 -4.07 -0.84 -5.24
C LEU A 6 -4.82 -0.16 -4.10
N LEU A 7 -4.15 0.76 -3.42
CA LEU A 7 -4.75 1.66 -2.44
C LEU A 7 -4.65 3.10 -2.96
N LYS A 8 -5.78 3.73 -3.22
CA LYS A 8 -5.86 5.15 -3.56
C LYS A 8 -5.83 5.98 -2.27
N ALA A 9 -4.91 6.93 -2.20
CA ALA A 9 -4.76 7.81 -1.05
C ALA A 9 -4.23 9.17 -1.45
N VAL A 10 -4.37 10.16 -0.56
CA VAL A 10 -3.72 11.47 -0.68
C VAL A 10 -2.54 11.48 0.28
N LEU A 11 -1.32 11.51 -0.25
CA LEU A 11 -0.08 11.41 0.54
C LEU A 11 0.88 12.56 0.21
N MET A 12 1.65 12.98 1.21
CA MET A 12 2.79 13.87 1.02
C MET A 12 3.99 13.03 0.59
N CYS A 13 4.56 13.33 -0.58
CA CYS A 13 5.74 12.63 -1.06
C CYS A 13 6.96 13.00 -0.21
N PRO A 14 7.67 12.03 0.40
CA PRO A 14 8.84 12.32 1.26
C PRO A 14 10.08 12.81 0.47
N ARG A 15 9.98 12.91 -0.87
CA ARG A 15 11.09 13.26 -1.76
C ARG A 15 10.98 14.66 -2.35
N CYS A 16 9.76 15.19 -2.48
CA CYS A 16 9.52 16.49 -3.09
C CYS A 16 8.50 17.35 -2.33
N ASP A 17 8.02 16.87 -1.19
CA ASP A 17 7.08 17.53 -0.27
C ASP A 17 5.73 17.95 -0.88
N ARG A 18 5.39 17.41 -2.06
CA ARG A 18 4.09 17.64 -2.69
C ARG A 18 3.05 16.68 -2.15
N LEU A 19 1.90 17.24 -1.76
CA LEU A 19 0.69 16.51 -1.42
C LEU A 19 -0.12 16.23 -2.68
N GLY A 20 -0.56 14.99 -2.88
CA GLY A 20 -1.50 14.68 -3.96
C GLY A 20 -2.00 13.25 -3.94
N SER A 21 -2.94 12.98 -4.84
CA SER A 21 -3.50 11.65 -5.03
C SER A 21 -2.48 10.70 -5.64
N VAL A 22 -2.30 9.55 -5.01
CA VAL A 22 -1.38 8.49 -5.42
C VAL A 22 -2.04 7.12 -5.32
N CYS A 23 -1.47 6.14 -6.01
CA CYS A 23 -1.84 4.74 -5.88
C CYS A 23 -0.67 3.98 -5.25
N ALA A 24 -0.91 3.34 -4.10
CA ALA A 24 0.03 2.43 -3.48
C ALA A 24 -0.24 0.99 -3.90
N GLU A 25 0.75 0.33 -4.48
CA GLU A 25 0.72 -1.10 -4.76
C GLU A 25 1.06 -1.89 -3.50
N PHE A 26 0.27 -2.88 -3.12
CA PHE A 26 0.55 -3.73 -1.97
C PHE A 26 0.23 -5.20 -2.22
N ARG A 27 0.89 -6.08 -1.46
CA ARG A 27 0.87 -7.55 -1.66
C ARG A 27 0.40 -8.30 -0.40
N PHE A 28 -0.75 -7.90 0.12
CA PHE A 28 -1.52 -8.69 1.07
C PHE A 28 -3.03 -8.58 0.78
N GLY A 29 -3.82 -9.42 1.43
CA GLY A 29 -5.21 -9.71 1.05
C GLY A 29 -5.28 -10.71 -0.11
N LEU A 30 -6.42 -10.68 -0.80
CA LEU A 30 -6.72 -11.44 -2.02
C LEU A 30 -6.10 -10.74 -3.24
N PHE A 31 -5.31 -11.45 -4.04
CA PHE A 31 -4.55 -10.87 -5.17
C PHE A 31 -5.35 -10.83 -6.47
N GLU A 32 -6.41 -10.03 -6.49
CA GLU A 32 -7.33 -9.90 -7.63
C GLU A 32 -7.30 -8.50 -8.28
N PHE A 33 -6.19 -7.75 -8.15
CA PHE A 33 -6.06 -6.39 -8.70
C PHE A 33 -7.17 -5.45 -8.21
N ARG A 34 -7.51 -5.57 -6.93
CA ARG A 34 -8.57 -4.76 -6.33
C ARG A 34 -8.06 -3.38 -5.99
N GLU A 35 -8.95 -2.41 -6.15
CA GLU A 35 -8.74 -1.03 -5.76
C GLU A 35 -9.46 -0.78 -4.45
N TYR A 36 -8.76 -0.14 -3.51
CA TYR A 36 -9.25 0.21 -2.19
C TYR A 36 -8.98 1.68 -1.88
N GLU A 37 -9.71 2.20 -0.90
CA GLU A 37 -9.50 3.47 -0.21
C GLU A 37 -9.38 3.25 1.31
N ILE A 38 -8.92 4.27 2.04
CA ILE A 38 -8.92 4.23 3.51
C ILE A 38 -10.38 4.14 4.00
N GLY A 39 -10.66 3.20 4.89
CA GLY A 39 -12.00 2.89 5.40
C GLY A 39 -12.62 1.67 4.75
N ASP A 40 -12.08 1.16 3.64
CA ASP A 40 -12.58 -0.05 3.01
C ASP A 40 -12.22 -1.31 3.79
N HIS A 41 -13.09 -2.31 3.68
CA HIS A 41 -12.82 -3.66 4.16
C HIS A 41 -11.90 -4.40 3.18
N LEU A 42 -10.75 -4.83 3.66
CA LEU A 42 -9.83 -5.68 2.92
C LEU A 42 -10.37 -7.10 2.80
N GLU A 43 -10.46 -7.60 1.57
CA GLU A 43 -10.77 -9.00 1.35
C GLU A 43 -9.53 -9.88 1.49
N TRP A 44 -9.56 -10.81 2.44
CA TRP A 44 -8.47 -11.77 2.67
C TRP A 44 -8.52 -12.99 1.75
N GLY A 45 -9.69 -13.32 1.21
CA GLY A 45 -9.92 -14.51 0.39
C GLY A 45 -9.91 -15.83 1.18
N VAL A 46 -10.77 -16.77 0.78
CA VAL A 46 -10.84 -18.14 1.34
C VAL A 46 -10.19 -19.18 0.42
N THR A 47 -10.13 -18.91 -0.88
CA THR A 47 -9.38 -19.63 -1.92
C THR A 47 -8.54 -18.63 -2.75
N GLY A 48 -7.78 -19.09 -3.75
CA GLY A 48 -6.99 -18.22 -4.63
C GLY A 48 -5.61 -17.81 -4.10
N ASP A 49 -4.91 -16.97 -4.88
CA ASP A 49 -3.62 -16.39 -4.51
C ASP A 49 -3.83 -15.23 -3.52
N ARG A 50 -3.17 -15.32 -2.37
CA ARG A 50 -3.36 -14.39 -1.25
C ARG A 50 -2.19 -14.42 -0.30
N SER A 51 -2.01 -13.32 0.42
CA SER A 51 -1.09 -13.25 1.54
C SER A 51 -1.70 -12.44 2.69
N PRO A 52 -1.65 -12.92 3.93
CA PRO A 52 -1.20 -14.25 4.34
C PRO A 52 -2.15 -15.35 3.89
N ARG A 53 -1.72 -16.62 3.98
CA ARG A 53 -2.54 -17.79 3.59
C ARG A 53 -3.84 -17.94 4.40
N ARG A 54 -3.93 -17.30 5.55
CA ARG A 54 -5.12 -17.23 6.40
C ARG A 54 -5.33 -15.77 6.81
N ARG A 55 -6.59 -15.35 6.96
CA ARG A 55 -6.93 -14.08 7.59
C ARG A 55 -6.21 -13.99 8.95
N PRO A 56 -5.49 -12.88 9.22
CA PRO A 56 -4.84 -12.66 10.52
C PRO A 56 -5.84 -12.66 11.68
N GLU A 57 -5.31 -12.83 12.90
CA GLU A 57 -6.11 -12.67 14.12
C GLU A 57 -6.76 -11.29 14.14
N GLU A 58 -8.05 -11.27 14.45
CA GLU A 58 -8.92 -10.08 14.40
C GLU A 58 -8.93 -9.33 13.06
N GLY A 59 -8.23 -9.79 12.01
CA GLY A 59 -8.09 -9.06 10.76
C GLY A 59 -7.05 -7.95 10.82
N ASN A 60 -6.12 -8.05 11.78
CA ASN A 60 -5.09 -7.04 12.00
C ASN A 60 -3.81 -7.38 11.22
N LEU A 61 -3.29 -6.41 10.47
CA LEU A 61 -2.00 -6.55 9.75
C LEU A 61 -1.36 -5.19 9.52
N SER A 62 -0.04 -5.14 9.61
CA SER A 62 0.77 -4.03 9.12
C SER A 62 1.65 -4.56 8.00
N GLY A 63 1.52 -3.97 6.81
CA GLY A 63 2.16 -4.44 5.60
C GLY A 63 2.78 -3.31 4.81
N GLU A 64 3.68 -3.69 3.91
CA GLU A 64 4.36 -2.73 3.03
C GLU A 64 3.54 -2.48 1.77
N GLY A 65 3.57 -1.23 1.32
CA GLY A 65 3.13 -0.82 -0.01
C GLY A 65 4.21 0.01 -0.70
N TYR A 66 4.03 0.21 -1.98
CA TYR A 66 4.99 0.91 -2.84
C TYR A 66 4.27 1.95 -3.69
N VAL A 67 4.83 3.15 -3.77
CA VAL A 67 4.23 4.28 -4.50
C VAL A 67 5.25 4.89 -5.44
N GLU A 68 4.83 5.21 -6.65
CA GLU A 68 5.55 6.13 -7.54
C GLU A 68 4.91 7.52 -7.47
N CYS A 69 5.69 8.56 -7.16
CA CYS A 69 5.19 9.92 -7.06
C CYS A 69 4.89 10.50 -8.46
N PRO A 70 3.65 10.94 -8.74
CA PRO A 70 3.29 11.49 -10.06
C PRO A 70 3.92 12.87 -10.33
N PHE A 71 4.48 13.53 -9.30
CA PHE A 71 5.05 14.87 -9.45
C PHE A 71 6.55 14.89 -9.71
N CYS A 72 7.31 14.02 -9.05
CA CYS A 72 8.76 13.98 -9.17
C CYS A 72 9.29 12.70 -9.83
N GLY A 73 8.41 11.74 -10.16
CA GLY A 73 8.77 10.48 -10.79
C GLY A 73 9.64 9.56 -9.94
N ARG A 74 9.76 9.84 -8.63
CA ARG A 74 10.51 9.00 -7.69
C ARG A 74 9.55 8.15 -6.88
N ASP A 75 10.02 6.98 -6.53
CA ASP A 75 9.30 6.02 -5.71
C ASP A 75 9.64 6.16 -4.23
N TYR A 76 8.76 5.62 -3.40
CA TYR A 76 8.93 5.50 -1.96
C TYR A 76 8.06 4.36 -1.41
N TRP A 77 8.48 3.85 -0.26
CA TRP A 77 7.74 2.83 0.47
C TRP A 77 6.70 3.48 1.38
N VAL A 78 5.60 2.76 1.60
CA VAL A 78 4.57 3.11 2.58
C VAL A 78 4.32 1.92 3.50
N THR A 79 3.89 2.19 4.73
CA THR A 79 3.27 1.20 5.61
C THR A 79 1.76 1.36 5.53
N ILE A 80 1.04 0.24 5.39
CA ILE A 80 -0.42 0.18 5.38
C ILE A 80 -0.89 -0.63 6.58
N ASP A 81 -1.77 -0.04 7.38
CA ASP A 81 -2.35 -0.68 8.56
C ASP A 81 -3.79 -1.11 8.31
N VAL A 82 -4.04 -2.40 8.50
CA VAL A 82 -5.37 -2.99 8.51
C VAL A 82 -5.72 -3.35 9.94
N ARG A 83 -6.90 -2.92 10.42
CA ARG A 83 -7.41 -3.24 11.75
C ARG A 83 -8.86 -3.67 11.64
N ALA A 84 -9.22 -4.78 12.25
CA ALA A 84 -10.58 -5.34 12.15
C ALA A 84 -11.06 -5.49 10.69
N ASP A 85 -10.17 -5.95 9.80
CA ASP A 85 -10.36 -6.03 8.33
C ASP A 85 -10.47 -4.69 7.59
N VAL A 86 -10.36 -3.55 8.27
CA VAL A 86 -10.49 -2.23 7.63
C VAL A 86 -9.11 -1.64 7.38
N ILE A 87 -8.87 -1.10 6.18
CA ILE A 87 -7.68 -0.29 5.90
C ILE A 87 -7.82 1.02 6.65
N THR A 88 -7.00 1.21 7.68
CA THR A 88 -7.14 2.33 8.62
C THR A 88 -6.15 3.46 8.37
N LEU A 89 -4.97 3.13 7.85
CA LEU A 89 -3.88 4.09 7.70
C LEU A 89 -2.94 3.68 6.58
N VAL A 90 -2.38 4.68 5.91
CA VAL A 90 -1.23 4.53 5.03
C VAL A 90 -0.29 5.71 5.24
N ASN A 91 0.98 5.43 5.51
CA ASN A 91 1.99 6.44 5.76
C ASN A 91 3.26 6.16 4.95
N PRO A 92 3.89 7.18 4.33
CA PRO A 92 5.24 7.05 3.81
C PRO A 92 6.21 6.59 4.89
N ASP A 93 7.13 5.70 4.53
CA ASP A 93 8.26 5.31 5.35
C ASP A 93 9.47 6.18 4.96
N PRO A 94 9.81 7.23 5.76
CA PRO A 94 10.89 8.15 5.41
C PRO A 94 12.28 7.52 5.54
N ASP A 95 12.40 6.45 6.32
CA ASP A 95 13.67 5.76 6.59
C ASP A 95 14.03 4.77 5.49
N ARG A 96 13.06 4.41 4.64
CA ARG A 96 13.23 3.49 3.52
C ARG A 96 13.05 4.22 2.17
N PRO A 97 14.12 4.76 1.59
CA PRO A 97 14.04 5.36 0.27
C PRO A 97 13.65 4.33 -0.79
N GLY A 98 12.93 4.79 -1.82
CA GLY A 98 12.70 4.02 -3.03
C GLY A 98 13.99 3.73 -3.81
N TYR A 99 13.86 2.94 -4.86
CA TYR A 99 14.92 2.53 -5.77
C TYR A 99 15.33 3.62 -6.77
N ILE A 100 14.45 4.58 -7.08
CA ILE A 100 14.73 5.67 -8.03
C ILE A 100 15.55 6.74 -7.31
N PRO A 101 16.84 6.90 -7.67
CA PRO A 101 17.73 7.79 -6.97
C PRO A 101 17.33 9.25 -7.15
N SER A 102 17.78 10.09 -6.21
CA SER A 102 17.71 11.52 -6.41
C SER A 102 18.76 11.93 -7.42
N GLY A 103 18.35 12.10 -8.68
CA GLY A 103 19.18 12.77 -9.68
C GLY A 103 19.59 14.16 -9.17
N ASN A 104 20.90 14.42 -9.24
CA ASN A 104 21.58 15.66 -8.91
C ASN A 104 21.44 16.67 -10.05
#